data_AF-G0V2Z7-F1
#
_entry.id   AF-G0V2Z7-F1
#
_cell.length_a   1.000
_cell.length_b   1.000
_cell.length_c   1.000
_cell.angle_alpha   90.00
_cell.angle_beta   90.00
_cell.angle_gamma   90.00
#
_symmetry.space_group_name_H-M   'P 1'
#
loop_
_entity.id
_entity.type
_entity.pdbx_description
1 polymer ?
#
loop_
_entity_poly.entity_id
_entity_poly.type
_entity_poly.pdbx_seq_one_letter_code
_entity_poly.pdbx_strand_id
1 'polypeptide(L)'
;MRDYKCLSDNCDRGVGDATRVTKRIIGKVKHHNTPYALAAPHEDGYLHFYVPMMLQNAATLGFLSLDLDDRLLGQNGWHVACSTAPAAGPAMRSCFILVPAPTGPTDMIPPPPEEVDVVHYGQPFFIMTVPELCDNPLSLLSEPKGPLSASKVTGKYQDVYFSPDGASMEAMWVADFANPQYCEDMRDLPIKGDAVLVIRHNHTNAPLASSKEVFFNDFGPENEVCCGRFPVVPGARGGSLRDENYWTFVQGGGNRDDEETGGAPRASADGVSAELAVVVKTMSGGGGKPFVCALSSLPTRRSKRPKTEPWVGPCKLSF
;
A
#
# COMPACT_ATOMS: atom_id res chain seq x y z
N MET A 1 17.06 -20.27 19.39
CA MET A 1 18.52 -20.40 19.66
C MET A 1 19.36 -20.55 18.37
N ARG A 2 18.77 -20.92 17.21
CA ARG A 2 19.49 -20.93 15.91
C ARG A 2 19.64 -19.52 15.30
N ASP A 3 18.72 -18.60 15.58
CA ASP A 3 18.65 -17.30 14.87
C ASP A 3 19.65 -16.24 15.37
N TYR A 4 20.13 -16.36 16.61
CA TYR A 4 21.18 -15.48 17.14
C TYR A 4 22.53 -15.66 16.42
N LYS A 5 22.80 -16.86 15.88
CA LYS A 5 24.08 -17.17 15.23
C LYS A 5 24.20 -16.50 13.86
N CYS A 6 23.07 -16.30 13.16
CA CYS A 6 23.04 -15.61 11.87
C CYS A 6 23.31 -14.10 12.00
N LEU A 7 22.84 -13.46 13.08
CA LEU A 7 23.07 -12.03 13.33
C LEU A 7 24.53 -11.71 13.68
N SER A 8 25.25 -12.62 14.36
CA SER A 8 26.67 -12.45 14.68
C SER A 8 27.61 -12.61 13.48
N ASP A 9 27.18 -13.27 12.40
CA ASP A 9 28.03 -13.59 11.25
C ASP A 9 28.13 -12.42 10.23
N ASN A 10 27.36 -11.35 10.40
CA ASN A 10 27.45 -10.15 9.55
C ASN A 10 28.59 -9.18 9.95
N CYS A 11 29.36 -9.50 11.00
CA CYS A 11 30.55 -8.73 11.42
C CYS A 11 31.88 -9.45 11.11
N ASP A 12 31.93 -10.26 10.05
CA ASP A 12 33.17 -10.93 9.63
C ASP A 12 34.11 -9.90 8.95
N ARG A 13 34.81 -9.09 9.77
CA ARG A 13 35.87 -8.14 9.35
C ARG A 13 37.17 -8.83 8.90
N GLY A 14 37.07 -10.08 8.45
CA GLY A 14 38.15 -10.78 7.76
C GLY A 14 38.17 -10.37 6.29
N VAL A 15 39.32 -10.52 5.64
CA VAL A 15 39.41 -10.52 4.17
C VAL A 15 38.59 -11.71 3.67
N GLY A 16 37.28 -11.51 3.53
CA GLY A 16 36.38 -12.52 3.01
C GLY A 16 36.78 -12.85 1.58
N ASP A 17 36.90 -14.14 1.27
CA ASP A 17 37.05 -14.60 -0.10
C ASP A 17 35.96 -13.96 -0.95
N ALA A 18 36.35 -13.05 -1.85
CA ALA A 18 35.43 -12.31 -2.72
C ALA A 18 34.51 -13.27 -3.51
N THR A 19 35.00 -14.48 -3.79
CA THR A 19 34.24 -15.56 -4.43
C THR A 19 33.07 -16.02 -3.56
N ARG A 20 33.29 -16.16 -2.24
CA ARG A 20 32.27 -16.58 -1.28
C ARG A 20 31.17 -15.54 -1.15
N VAL A 21 31.53 -14.26 -1.04
CA VAL A 21 30.57 -13.15 -0.94
C VAL A 21 29.74 -13.05 -2.21
N THR A 22 30.40 -13.09 -3.37
CA THR A 22 29.72 -13.03 -4.68
C THR A 22 28.73 -14.20 -4.85
N LYS A 23 29.13 -15.43 -4.49
CA LYS A 23 28.23 -16.59 -4.54
C LYS A 23 27.03 -16.44 -3.61
N ARG A 24 27.22 -15.88 -2.41
CA ARG A 24 26.13 -15.62 -1.47
C ARG A 24 25.14 -14.61 -2.05
N ILE A 25 25.61 -13.49 -2.58
CA ILE A 25 24.78 -12.45 -3.20
C ILE A 25 24.02 -13.02 -4.40
N ILE A 26 24.68 -13.76 -5.30
CA ILE A 26 24.02 -14.39 -6.46
C ILE A 26 22.94 -15.39 -6.00
N GLY A 27 23.23 -16.23 -5.01
CA GLY A 27 22.26 -17.18 -4.46
C GLY A 27 21.05 -16.48 -3.85
N LYS A 28 21.28 -15.43 -3.06
CA LYS A 28 20.25 -14.56 -2.48
C LYS A 28 19.37 -13.94 -3.54
N VAL A 29 19.97 -13.27 -4.54
CA VAL A 29 19.24 -12.59 -5.62
C VAL A 29 18.42 -13.59 -6.41
N LYS A 30 18.98 -14.77 -6.72
CA LYS A 30 18.26 -15.85 -7.41
C LYS A 30 17.06 -16.35 -6.61
N HIS A 31 17.22 -16.57 -5.30
CA HIS A 31 16.14 -16.99 -4.41
C HIS A 31 14.99 -15.98 -4.43
N HIS A 32 15.28 -14.73 -4.08
CA HIS A 32 14.28 -13.68 -3.93
C HIS A 32 13.57 -13.30 -5.24
N ASN A 33 14.28 -13.36 -6.36
CA ASN A 33 13.73 -13.09 -7.70
C ASN A 33 13.19 -14.34 -8.39
N THR A 34 12.98 -15.45 -7.66
CA THR A 34 12.27 -16.60 -8.21
C THR A 34 10.87 -16.15 -8.62
N PRO A 35 10.45 -16.38 -9.88
CA PRO A 35 9.12 -16.02 -10.34
C PRO A 35 8.04 -16.64 -9.45
N TYR A 36 7.01 -15.86 -9.16
CA TYR A 36 5.88 -16.31 -8.35
C TYR A 36 4.58 -16.13 -9.13
N ALA A 37 3.68 -17.10 -9.06
CA ALA A 37 2.41 -17.00 -9.74
C ALA A 37 1.47 -16.09 -8.95
N LEU A 38 1.03 -15.00 -9.56
CA LEU A 38 -0.12 -14.25 -9.04
C LEU A 38 -1.40 -15.02 -9.34
N ALA A 39 -2.38 -14.91 -8.47
CA ALA A 39 -3.70 -15.42 -8.81
C ALA A 39 -4.33 -14.56 -9.92
N ALA A 40 -5.15 -15.19 -10.75
CA ALA A 40 -6.01 -14.47 -11.67
C ALA A 40 -6.94 -13.53 -10.89
N PRO A 41 -7.44 -12.44 -11.51
CA PRO A 41 -8.43 -11.59 -10.88
C PRO A 41 -9.67 -12.43 -10.64
N HIS A 42 -10.30 -12.24 -9.48
CA HIS A 42 -11.49 -12.99 -9.14
C HIS A 42 -12.66 -12.64 -10.08
N GLU A 43 -13.61 -13.56 -10.28
CA GLU A 43 -14.67 -13.41 -11.30
C GLU A 43 -15.62 -12.25 -11.01
N ASP A 44 -15.81 -11.90 -9.74
CA ASP A 44 -16.62 -10.76 -9.29
C ASP A 44 -15.92 -9.40 -9.42
N GLY A 45 -14.63 -9.38 -9.72
CA GLY A 45 -13.82 -8.17 -9.84
C GLY A 45 -13.41 -7.52 -8.52
N TYR A 46 -13.59 -8.22 -7.38
CA TYR A 46 -13.18 -7.73 -6.07
C TYR A 46 -11.83 -8.31 -5.62
N LEU A 47 -11.29 -7.70 -4.57
CA LEU A 47 -10.08 -8.15 -3.89
C LEU A 47 -10.44 -9.22 -2.87
N HIS A 48 -9.68 -10.32 -2.84
CA HIS A 48 -9.90 -11.43 -1.90
C HIS A 48 -8.70 -11.67 -0.98
N PHE A 49 -8.99 -12.11 0.23
CA PHE A 49 -8.01 -12.60 1.19
C PHE A 49 -7.38 -13.93 0.74
N TYR A 50 -6.22 -14.24 1.30
CA TYR A 50 -5.47 -15.49 1.06
C TYR A 50 -4.98 -15.70 -0.38
N VAL A 51 -5.06 -14.64 -1.20
CA VAL A 51 -4.64 -14.65 -2.59
C VAL A 51 -3.31 -13.91 -2.77
N PRO A 52 -2.32 -14.48 -3.47
CA PRO A 52 -1.07 -13.77 -3.77
C PRO A 52 -1.27 -12.59 -4.72
N MET A 53 -0.74 -11.44 -4.33
CA MET A 53 -0.81 -10.18 -5.06
C MET A 53 0.47 -9.36 -4.90
N MET A 54 0.70 -8.40 -5.79
CA MET A 54 1.73 -7.38 -5.61
C MET A 54 1.08 -6.08 -5.11
N LEU A 55 1.88 -5.22 -4.49
CA LEU A 55 1.42 -3.92 -4.00
C LEU A 55 2.24 -2.81 -4.65
N GLN A 56 1.62 -2.04 -5.56
CA GLN A 56 2.30 -0.99 -6.33
C GLN A 56 2.04 0.39 -5.72
N ASN A 57 3.07 1.22 -5.62
CA ASN A 57 2.96 2.61 -5.18
C ASN A 57 2.80 3.57 -6.37
N ALA A 58 1.95 4.59 -6.24
CA ALA A 58 1.70 5.54 -7.33
C ALA A 58 2.86 6.54 -7.57
N ALA A 59 3.65 6.90 -6.55
CA ALA A 59 4.75 7.86 -6.72
C ALA A 59 6.02 7.25 -7.30
N THR A 60 6.38 6.04 -6.86
CA THR A 60 7.62 5.36 -7.29
C THR A 60 7.37 4.42 -8.47
N LEU A 61 6.11 4.03 -8.71
CA LEU A 61 5.69 2.99 -9.65
C LEU A 61 6.32 1.61 -9.35
N GLY A 62 7.07 1.50 -8.25
CA GLY A 62 7.68 0.29 -7.77
C GLY A 62 6.69 -0.54 -6.95
N PHE A 63 7.04 -1.81 -6.80
CA PHE A 63 6.30 -2.76 -5.98
C PHE A 63 6.95 -2.88 -4.62
N LEU A 64 6.14 -2.98 -3.57
CA LEU A 64 6.62 -3.33 -2.24
C LEU A 64 7.50 -4.58 -2.36
N SER A 65 8.69 -4.51 -1.79
CA SER A 65 9.73 -5.53 -1.96
C SER A 65 10.47 -5.74 -0.65
N LEU A 66 10.93 -6.97 -0.46
CA LEU A 66 11.64 -7.40 0.74
C LEU A 66 13.05 -7.89 0.40
N ASP A 67 14.00 -7.68 1.32
CA ASP A 67 15.32 -8.30 1.30
C ASP A 67 15.56 -9.06 2.62
N LEU A 68 15.33 -10.37 2.65
CA LEU A 68 15.40 -11.19 3.88
C LEU A 68 16.76 -11.19 4.58
N ASP A 69 17.83 -10.79 3.90
CA ASP A 69 19.19 -10.76 4.47
C ASP A 69 19.50 -9.40 5.12
N ASP A 70 18.69 -8.37 4.88
CA ASP A 70 18.79 -7.05 5.53
C ASP A 70 18.11 -7.07 6.92
N ARG A 71 18.49 -8.07 7.72
CA ARG A 71 17.95 -8.27 9.07
C ARG A 71 18.56 -7.28 10.03
N LEU A 72 17.70 -6.56 10.73
CA LEU A 72 18.05 -5.67 11.81
C LEU A 72 17.52 -6.24 13.12
N LEU A 73 18.30 -6.12 14.19
CA LEU A 73 17.84 -6.47 15.53
C LEU A 73 17.18 -5.23 16.15
N GLY A 74 15.87 -5.31 16.35
CA GLY A 74 15.08 -4.32 17.06
C GLY A 74 14.82 -4.72 18.52
N GLN A 75 14.04 -3.91 19.21
CA GLN A 75 13.65 -4.16 20.61
C GLN A 75 12.76 -5.40 20.74
N ASN A 76 11.88 -5.60 19.75
CA ASN A 76 10.86 -6.66 19.74
C ASN A 76 11.32 -7.93 18.98
N GLY A 77 12.61 -8.02 18.68
CA GLY A 77 13.19 -9.12 17.90
C GLY A 77 13.79 -8.63 16.59
N TRP A 78 14.07 -9.58 15.69
CA TRP A 78 14.61 -9.24 14.38
C TRP A 78 13.49 -8.81 13.44
N HIS A 79 13.79 -7.85 12.59
CA HIS A 79 12.93 -7.41 11.50
C HIS A 79 13.76 -7.18 10.24
N VAL A 80 13.08 -6.97 9.13
CA VAL A 80 13.69 -6.75 7.83
C VAL A 80 13.08 -5.50 7.21
N ALA A 81 13.94 -4.60 6.74
CA ALA A 81 13.49 -3.39 6.06
C ALA A 81 12.77 -3.74 4.75
N CYS A 82 11.76 -2.93 4.41
CA CYS A 82 11.08 -3.03 3.12
C CYS A 82 11.30 -1.77 2.28
N SER A 83 11.04 -1.90 0.99
CA SER A 83 11.26 -0.87 -0.01
C SER A 83 10.21 -0.95 -1.11
N THR A 84 10.20 0.02 -2.03
CA THR A 84 9.62 -0.21 -3.35
C THR A 84 10.70 -0.32 -4.41
N ALA A 85 10.55 -1.27 -5.33
CA ALA A 85 11.51 -1.53 -6.38
C ALA A 85 10.80 -1.78 -7.72
N PRO A 86 11.40 -1.42 -8.86
CA PRO A 86 10.92 -1.89 -10.16
C PRO A 86 10.95 -3.41 -10.23
N ALA A 87 9.89 -4.02 -10.77
CA ALA A 87 9.84 -5.46 -10.99
C ALA A 87 9.52 -5.75 -12.47
N ALA A 88 10.27 -6.67 -13.08
CA ALA A 88 9.98 -7.15 -14.43
C ALA A 88 8.76 -8.07 -14.48
N GLY A 89 8.38 -8.62 -13.33
CA GLY A 89 7.23 -9.48 -13.13
C GLY A 89 7.12 -9.87 -11.65
N PRO A 90 6.13 -10.70 -11.30
CA PRO A 90 5.92 -11.10 -9.93
C PRO A 90 7.01 -12.06 -9.47
N ALA A 91 7.61 -11.77 -8.31
CA ALA A 91 8.66 -12.57 -7.70
C ALA A 91 8.35 -12.78 -6.22
N MET A 92 8.95 -13.80 -5.61
CA MET A 92 8.68 -14.13 -4.20
C MET A 92 8.86 -12.92 -3.27
N ARG A 93 9.89 -12.09 -3.49
CA ARG A 93 10.18 -10.92 -2.66
C ARG A 93 9.18 -9.76 -2.77
N SER A 94 8.34 -9.76 -3.80
CA SER A 94 7.41 -8.67 -4.14
C SER A 94 5.95 -9.14 -4.21
N CYS A 95 5.68 -10.38 -3.77
CA CYS A 95 4.34 -10.93 -3.65
C CYS A 95 3.96 -11.09 -2.17
N PHE A 96 2.73 -10.73 -1.86
CA PHE A 96 2.17 -10.73 -0.51
C PHE A 96 0.77 -11.34 -0.51
N ILE A 97 0.32 -11.72 0.67
CA ILE A 97 -1.00 -12.27 0.91
C ILE A 97 -1.68 -11.39 1.97
N LEU A 98 -2.94 -11.04 1.72
CA LEU A 98 -3.77 -10.38 2.72
C LEU A 98 -4.45 -11.43 3.59
N VAL A 99 -4.44 -11.22 4.90
CA VAL A 99 -5.10 -12.10 5.87
C VAL A 99 -6.01 -11.26 6.75
N PRO A 100 -7.30 -11.62 6.94
CA PRO A 100 -8.20 -10.86 7.79
C PRO A 100 -7.70 -10.84 9.24
N ALA A 101 -7.79 -9.69 9.89
CA ALA A 101 -7.47 -9.60 11.31
C ALA A 101 -8.62 -10.17 12.16
N PRO A 102 -8.34 -10.87 13.27
CA PRO A 102 -9.36 -11.51 14.11
C PRO A 102 -10.24 -10.52 14.89
N THR A 103 -9.89 -9.23 14.92
CA THR A 103 -10.66 -8.21 15.64
C THR A 103 -10.70 -6.93 14.82
N GLY A 104 -11.87 -6.61 14.26
CA GLY A 104 -12.16 -5.31 13.66
C GLY A 104 -12.26 -4.22 14.73
N PRO A 105 -12.17 -2.92 14.37
CA PRO A 105 -12.60 -1.87 15.28
C PRO A 105 -14.08 -2.09 15.66
N THR A 106 -14.46 -1.62 16.84
CA THR A 106 -15.73 -1.97 17.50
C THR A 106 -16.97 -1.49 16.74
N ASP A 107 -16.78 -0.66 15.71
CA ASP A 107 -17.81 -0.02 14.88
C ASP A 107 -17.98 -0.68 13.50
N MET A 108 -17.25 -1.74 13.18
CA MET A 108 -17.40 -2.45 11.91
C MET A 108 -18.69 -3.26 11.81
N ILE A 109 -19.33 -3.20 10.64
CA ILE A 109 -20.40 -4.11 10.27
C ILE A 109 -19.76 -5.44 9.84
N PRO A 110 -20.16 -6.59 10.41
CA PRO A 110 -19.66 -7.88 9.95
C PRO A 110 -19.98 -8.08 8.46
N PRO A 111 -19.02 -8.55 7.64
CA PRO A 111 -19.29 -8.83 6.24
C PRO A 111 -20.37 -9.90 6.12
N PRO A 112 -21.19 -9.86 5.06
CA PRO A 112 -22.14 -10.91 4.76
C PRO A 112 -21.45 -12.30 4.69
N PRO A 113 -22.13 -13.40 5.07
CA PRO A 113 -21.56 -14.75 5.02
C PRO A 113 -21.02 -15.18 3.64
N GLU A 114 -21.56 -14.61 2.57
CA GLU A 114 -21.14 -14.81 1.19
C GLU A 114 -19.86 -14.05 0.79
N GLU A 115 -19.43 -13.06 1.60
CA GLU A 115 -18.31 -12.15 1.32
C GLU A 115 -17.16 -12.31 2.35
N VAL A 116 -17.08 -13.47 3.02
CA VAL A 116 -16.11 -13.72 4.11
C VAL A 116 -14.65 -13.62 3.64
N ASP A 117 -14.40 -13.93 2.38
CA ASP A 117 -13.08 -13.85 1.75
C ASP A 117 -12.86 -12.56 0.95
N VAL A 118 -13.86 -11.67 0.84
CA VAL A 118 -13.76 -10.38 0.15
C VAL A 118 -13.18 -9.33 1.09
N VAL A 119 -12.27 -8.50 0.57
CA VAL A 119 -11.68 -7.38 1.31
C VAL A 119 -12.57 -6.16 1.22
N HIS A 120 -12.92 -5.57 2.37
CA HIS A 120 -13.75 -4.37 2.45
C HIS A 120 -12.97 -3.15 2.92
N TYR A 121 -13.41 -1.95 2.52
CA TYR A 121 -12.86 -0.71 3.08
C TYR A 121 -13.14 -0.62 4.58
N GLY A 122 -12.16 -0.17 5.35
CA GLY A 122 -12.29 -0.09 6.81
C GLY A 122 -12.00 -1.42 7.54
N GLN A 123 -12.01 -2.56 6.84
CA GLN A 123 -11.70 -3.87 7.43
C GLN A 123 -10.21 -4.02 7.73
N PRO A 124 -9.83 -4.35 8.99
CA PRO A 124 -8.43 -4.60 9.30
C PRO A 124 -7.93 -5.93 8.75
N PHE A 125 -6.70 -5.92 8.27
CA PHE A 125 -6.01 -7.08 7.73
C PHE A 125 -4.50 -7.00 8.02
N PHE A 126 -3.84 -8.14 7.85
CA PHE A 126 -2.39 -8.27 7.84
C PHE A 126 -1.90 -8.36 6.40
N ILE A 127 -0.73 -7.77 6.12
CA ILE A 127 -0.01 -7.96 4.85
C ILE A 127 1.15 -8.90 5.16
N MET A 128 1.11 -10.11 4.60
CA MET A 128 2.08 -11.17 4.90
C MET A 128 2.90 -11.54 3.67
N THR A 129 4.15 -11.97 3.88
CA THR A 129 4.94 -12.58 2.80
C THR A 129 4.34 -13.90 2.35
N VAL A 130 4.53 -14.26 1.09
CA VAL A 130 4.21 -15.61 0.60
C VAL A 130 5.02 -16.68 1.36
N PRO A 131 4.44 -17.87 1.65
CA PRO A 131 5.09 -18.90 2.46
C PRO A 131 6.34 -19.51 1.81
N GLU A 132 6.48 -19.43 0.49
CA GLU A 132 7.65 -19.94 -0.24
C GLU A 132 8.88 -19.03 -0.09
N LEU A 133 8.71 -17.79 0.34
CA LEU A 133 9.82 -16.86 0.53
C LEU A 133 10.69 -17.27 1.73
N CYS A 134 10.07 -17.67 2.84
CA CYS A 134 10.73 -18.14 4.05
C CYS A 134 9.80 -19.03 4.91
N ASP A 135 10.41 -19.96 5.67
CA ASP A 135 9.71 -20.98 6.48
C ASP A 135 8.60 -20.42 7.38
N ASN A 136 8.81 -19.23 7.94
CA ASN A 136 7.82 -18.51 8.74
C ASN A 136 7.44 -17.23 7.99
N PRO A 137 6.18 -17.09 7.55
CA PRO A 137 5.71 -15.86 6.92
C PRO A 137 5.91 -14.65 7.84
N LEU A 138 6.38 -13.55 7.26
CA LEU A 138 6.58 -12.30 7.97
C LEU A 138 5.39 -11.38 7.69
N SER A 139 5.01 -10.58 8.67
CA SER A 139 3.95 -9.57 8.53
C SER A 139 4.56 -8.18 8.39
N LEU A 140 3.91 -7.30 7.65
CA LEU A 140 4.25 -5.89 7.58
C LEU A 140 3.82 -5.19 8.88
N LEU A 141 4.76 -4.54 9.55
CA LEU A 141 4.54 -3.80 10.79
C LEU A 141 4.94 -2.34 10.64
N SER A 142 4.40 -1.49 11.51
CA SER A 142 4.88 -0.13 11.70
C SER A 142 4.90 0.25 13.18
N GLU A 143 5.94 0.97 13.58
CA GLU A 143 6.10 1.47 14.95
C GLU A 143 5.99 3.00 15.01
N PRO A 144 5.44 3.56 16.10
CA PRO A 144 5.48 4.99 16.34
C PRO A 144 6.91 5.53 16.27
N LYS A 145 7.08 6.66 15.60
CA LYS A 145 8.39 7.30 15.45
C LYS A 145 8.97 7.65 16.82
N GLY A 146 10.16 7.15 17.10
CA GLY A 146 10.92 7.43 18.31
C GLY A 146 12.42 7.51 18.03
N PRO A 147 13.25 7.75 19.06
CA PRO A 147 14.70 7.82 18.92
C PRO A 147 15.35 6.53 18.37
N LEU A 148 14.66 5.40 18.54
CA LEU A 148 15.12 4.07 18.13
C LEU A 148 14.30 3.46 16.99
N SER A 149 13.28 4.17 16.50
CA SER A 149 12.36 3.70 15.46
C SER A 149 12.00 4.86 14.55
N ALA A 150 12.56 4.88 13.36
CA ALA A 150 12.31 5.91 12.36
C ALA A 150 12.62 5.35 10.98
N SER A 151 11.99 5.92 9.96
CA SER A 151 12.16 5.48 8.57
C SER A 151 13.64 5.40 8.17
N LYS A 152 14.02 4.26 7.59
CA LYS A 152 15.41 3.84 7.36
C LYS A 152 16.32 4.89 6.70
N VAL A 153 15.83 5.63 5.71
CA VAL A 153 16.65 6.52 4.89
C VAL A 153 16.57 7.94 5.40
N THR A 154 15.36 8.45 5.59
CA THR A 154 15.16 9.86 5.95
C THR A 154 15.21 10.12 7.44
N GLY A 155 14.91 9.13 8.28
CA GLY A 155 14.69 9.30 9.73
C GLY A 155 13.53 10.26 10.06
N LYS A 156 12.70 10.63 9.07
CA LYS A 156 11.66 11.65 9.21
C LYS A 156 10.32 11.03 9.57
N TYR A 157 10.04 9.83 9.11
CA TYR A 157 8.73 9.19 9.18
C TYR A 157 8.73 8.00 10.14
N GLN A 158 7.57 7.38 10.35
CA GLN A 158 7.45 6.13 11.10
C GLN A 158 8.09 5.01 10.28
N ASP A 159 8.78 4.10 10.96
CA ASP A 159 9.43 2.98 10.28
C ASP A 159 8.42 1.92 9.86
N VAL A 160 8.74 1.20 8.79
CA VAL A 160 7.92 0.12 8.24
C VAL A 160 8.83 -1.03 7.85
N TYR A 161 8.54 -2.20 8.39
CA TYR A 161 9.41 -3.37 8.26
C TYR A 161 8.59 -4.66 8.32
N PHE A 162 9.21 -5.78 7.96
CA PHE A 162 8.62 -7.10 8.13
C PHE A 162 9.19 -7.81 9.35
N SER A 163 8.33 -8.45 10.13
CA SER A 163 8.70 -9.18 11.36
C SER A 163 7.90 -10.49 11.47
N PRO A 164 8.44 -11.52 12.16
CA PRO A 164 7.67 -12.71 12.51
C PRO A 164 6.55 -12.43 13.54
N ASP A 165 6.52 -11.26 14.18
CA ASP A 165 5.49 -10.87 15.15
C ASP A 165 4.18 -10.43 14.48
N GLY A 166 3.54 -11.34 13.75
CA GLY A 166 2.37 -11.06 12.91
C GLY A 166 1.01 -11.02 13.62
N ALA A 167 0.97 -11.21 14.94
CA ALA A 167 -0.27 -11.22 15.72
C ALA A 167 -0.48 -9.92 16.54
N SER A 168 0.42 -8.95 16.37
CA SER A 168 0.43 -7.69 17.11
C SER A 168 -0.50 -6.64 16.48
N MET A 169 -0.86 -5.62 17.26
CA MET A 169 -1.68 -4.50 16.74
C MET A 169 -0.91 -3.65 15.74
N GLU A 170 0.42 -3.68 15.84
CA GLU A 170 1.41 -3.03 14.99
C GLU A 170 1.48 -3.66 13.59
N ALA A 171 0.95 -4.87 13.42
CA ALA A 171 0.85 -5.55 12.13
C ALA A 171 -0.48 -5.27 11.40
N MET A 172 -1.44 -4.60 12.06
CA MET A 172 -2.78 -4.39 11.49
C MET A 172 -2.82 -3.16 10.58
N TRP A 173 -3.35 -3.36 9.38
CA TRP A 173 -3.56 -2.34 8.37
C TRP A 173 -5.02 -2.26 7.98
N VAL A 174 -5.44 -1.10 7.49
CA VAL A 174 -6.79 -0.85 6.97
C VAL A 174 -6.66 -0.19 5.61
N ALA A 175 -7.49 -0.58 4.66
CA ALA A 175 -7.61 0.13 3.39
C ALA A 175 -8.72 1.18 3.49
N ASP A 176 -8.36 2.42 3.20
CA ASP A 176 -9.27 3.55 3.07
C ASP A 176 -9.44 3.91 1.59
N PHE A 177 -10.62 4.43 1.24
CA PHE A 177 -10.87 4.95 -0.10
C PHE A 177 -9.93 6.12 -0.42
N ALA A 178 -9.43 6.21 -1.67
CA ALA A 178 -8.44 7.21 -2.06
C ALA A 178 -8.89 8.67 -1.86
N ASN A 179 -10.20 8.92 -1.95
CA ASN A 179 -10.76 10.24 -1.74
C ASN A 179 -11.21 10.41 -0.27
N PRO A 180 -10.51 11.24 0.55
CA PRO A 180 -10.81 11.40 1.97
C PRO A 180 -12.24 11.84 2.28
N GLN A 181 -12.89 12.55 1.36
CA GLN A 181 -14.24 13.06 1.52
C GLN A 181 -15.30 11.96 1.50
N TYR A 182 -15.00 10.81 0.90
CA TYR A 182 -15.93 9.69 0.74
C TYR A 182 -15.50 8.44 1.53
N CYS A 183 -14.47 8.52 2.38
CA CYS A 183 -14.01 7.38 3.19
C CYS A 183 -15.14 6.78 4.03
N GLU A 184 -15.98 7.61 4.65
CA GLU A 184 -17.10 7.14 5.48
C GLU A 184 -18.23 6.53 4.65
N ASP A 185 -18.53 7.10 3.47
CA ASP A 185 -19.57 6.58 2.57
C ASP A 185 -19.17 5.25 1.92
N MET A 186 -17.87 5.05 1.72
CA MET A 186 -17.29 3.85 1.10
C MET A 186 -16.95 2.76 2.12
N ARG A 187 -17.08 3.05 3.43
CA ARG A 187 -16.76 2.10 4.50
C ARG A 187 -17.62 0.84 4.37
N ASP A 188 -17.04 -0.31 4.70
CA ASP A 188 -17.64 -1.64 4.65
C ASP A 188 -18.08 -2.09 3.25
N LEU A 189 -17.76 -1.32 2.18
CA LEU A 189 -17.98 -1.76 0.80
C LEU A 189 -16.79 -2.59 0.29
N PRO A 190 -17.04 -3.56 -0.60
CA PRO A 190 -15.99 -4.39 -1.17
C PRO A 190 -15.02 -3.56 -2.04
N ILE A 191 -13.74 -3.90 -1.96
CA ILE A 191 -12.67 -3.23 -2.70
C ILE A 191 -12.54 -3.88 -4.08
N LYS A 192 -12.59 -3.08 -5.15
CA LYS A 192 -12.32 -3.55 -6.51
C LYS A 192 -10.85 -3.92 -6.68
N GLY A 193 -10.57 -4.95 -7.48
CA GLY A 193 -9.21 -5.44 -7.70
C GLY A 193 -8.22 -4.39 -8.25
N ASP A 194 -8.70 -3.41 -9.01
CA ASP A 194 -7.91 -2.32 -9.61
C ASP A 194 -8.00 -0.98 -8.87
N ALA A 195 -8.60 -0.97 -7.67
CA ALA A 195 -8.83 0.25 -6.92
C ALA A 195 -7.51 0.93 -6.51
N VAL A 196 -7.47 2.26 -6.67
CA VAL A 196 -6.48 3.11 -6.00
C VAL A 196 -6.99 3.42 -4.60
N LEU A 197 -6.14 3.20 -3.60
CA LEU A 197 -6.52 3.31 -2.20
C LEU A 197 -5.37 3.86 -1.34
N VAL A 198 -5.69 4.15 -0.09
CA VAL A 198 -4.71 4.52 0.95
C VAL A 198 -4.68 3.38 1.96
N ILE A 199 -3.51 2.80 2.20
CA ILE A 199 -3.34 1.82 3.26
C ILE A 199 -2.90 2.56 4.51
N ARG A 200 -3.64 2.41 5.61
CA ARG A 200 -3.40 3.09 6.88
C ARG A 200 -3.04 2.08 7.96
N HIS A 201 -2.00 2.38 8.72
CA HIS A 201 -1.66 1.62 9.91
C HIS A 201 -2.76 1.79 10.96
N ASN A 202 -3.34 0.69 11.41
CA ASN A 202 -4.54 0.72 12.25
C ASN A 202 -4.27 1.41 13.60
N HIS A 203 -3.11 1.13 14.22
CA HIS A 203 -2.78 1.67 15.53
C HIS A 203 -2.41 3.16 15.52
N THR A 204 -1.55 3.60 14.58
CA THR A 204 -1.06 4.99 14.55
C THR A 204 -1.87 5.92 13.65
N ASN A 205 -2.80 5.38 12.87
CA ASN A 205 -3.53 6.11 11.83
C ASN A 205 -2.64 6.79 10.78
N ALA A 206 -1.37 6.39 10.69
CA ALA A 206 -0.44 6.91 9.70
C ALA A 206 -0.61 6.12 8.38
N PRO A 207 -0.75 6.79 7.23
CA PRO A 207 -0.82 6.10 5.95
C PRO A 207 0.56 5.57 5.55
N LEU A 208 0.56 4.35 5.02
CA LEU A 208 1.69 3.75 4.32
C LEU A 208 2.06 4.63 3.13
N ALA A 209 3.36 4.81 2.93
CA ALA A 209 3.90 5.64 1.88
C ALA A 209 5.18 5.05 1.31
N SER A 210 5.47 5.35 0.04
CA SER A 210 6.82 5.19 -0.49
C SER A 210 7.36 6.54 -0.93
N SER A 211 8.51 6.91 -0.37
CA SER A 211 9.16 8.17 -0.69
C SER A 211 10.11 7.98 -1.87
N LYS A 212 10.41 9.07 -2.60
CA LYS A 212 11.37 9.04 -3.72
C LYS A 212 12.83 8.98 -3.25
N GLU A 213 13.07 8.86 -1.95
CA GLU A 213 14.40 8.75 -1.38
C GLU A 213 14.92 7.33 -1.64
N VAL A 214 16.08 7.27 -2.29
CA VAL A 214 16.67 6.02 -2.78
C VAL A 214 17.76 5.56 -1.83
N PHE A 215 17.81 4.26 -1.57
CA PHE A 215 18.95 3.59 -0.96
C PHE A 215 19.39 2.40 -1.83
N PHE A 216 20.59 1.90 -1.59
CA PHE A 216 21.15 0.79 -2.35
C PHE A 216 21.23 -0.47 -1.49
N ASN A 217 20.72 -1.58 -2.00
CA ASN A 217 20.93 -2.91 -1.46
C ASN A 217 21.49 -3.85 -2.55
N ASP A 218 21.58 -5.15 -2.25
CA ASP A 218 22.11 -6.15 -3.18
C ASP A 218 21.26 -6.34 -4.46
N PHE A 219 20.04 -5.80 -4.48
CA PHE A 219 19.13 -5.83 -5.64
C PHE A 219 19.20 -4.57 -6.50
N GLY A 220 19.85 -3.51 -6.01
CA GLY A 220 20.04 -2.25 -6.72
C GLY A 220 19.46 -1.04 -5.99
N PRO A 221 19.16 0.06 -6.71
CA PRO A 221 18.52 1.22 -6.13
C PRO A 221 17.04 0.95 -5.85
N GLU A 222 16.62 1.15 -4.60
CA GLU A 222 15.25 0.97 -4.15
C GLU A 222 14.78 2.18 -3.35
N ASN A 223 13.47 2.38 -3.31
CA ASN A 223 12.84 3.52 -2.66
C ASN A 223 12.43 3.20 -1.23
N GLU A 224 12.59 4.17 -0.33
CA GLU A 224 12.16 4.05 1.06
C GLU A 224 10.64 3.81 1.16
N VAL A 225 10.25 2.87 2.02
CA VAL A 225 8.87 2.70 2.47
C VAL A 225 8.78 3.18 3.92
N CYS A 226 7.72 3.91 4.25
CA CYS A 226 7.53 4.48 5.57
C CYS A 226 6.05 4.73 5.87
N CYS A 227 5.73 5.11 7.11
CA CYS A 227 4.40 5.55 7.50
C CYS A 227 4.39 7.06 7.75
N GLY A 228 3.57 7.79 7.01
CA GLY A 228 3.49 9.25 7.12
C GLY A 228 2.60 9.89 6.06
N ARG A 229 1.97 11.03 6.41
CA ARG A 229 1.19 11.83 5.45
C ARG A 229 2.12 12.71 4.61
N PHE A 230 1.97 12.61 3.29
CA PHE A 230 2.56 13.51 2.31
C PHE A 230 1.45 14.42 1.75
N PRO A 231 1.14 15.55 2.40
CA PRO A 231 0.08 16.43 1.93
C PRO A 231 0.53 17.20 0.68
N VAL A 232 -0.39 17.47 -0.24
CA VAL A 232 -0.12 18.37 -1.38
C VAL A 232 0.32 19.74 -0.87
N VAL A 233 -0.42 20.28 0.10
CA VAL A 233 -0.14 21.55 0.77
C VAL A 233 0.44 21.29 2.17
N PRO A 234 1.71 21.66 2.44
CA PRO A 234 2.31 21.52 3.76
C PRO A 234 1.47 22.25 4.84
N GLY A 235 1.24 21.57 5.97
CA GLY A 235 0.52 22.14 7.11
C GLY A 235 -1.01 22.12 7.03
N ALA A 236 -1.60 21.77 5.88
CA ALA A 236 -3.04 21.58 5.77
C ALA A 236 -3.47 20.29 6.48
N ARG A 237 -4.26 20.41 7.57
CA ARG A 237 -4.91 19.27 8.20
C ARG A 237 -6.06 18.78 7.31
N GLY A 238 -6.09 17.49 7.01
CA GLY A 238 -7.15 16.89 6.20
C GLY A 238 -7.12 17.22 4.70
N GLY A 239 -6.01 17.78 4.19
CA GLY A 239 -5.85 18.03 2.76
C GLY A 239 -5.58 16.74 1.95
N SER A 240 -5.75 16.85 0.63
CA SER A 240 -5.40 15.80 -0.34
C SER A 240 -3.97 15.32 -0.14
N LEU A 241 -3.79 14.01 -0.27
CA LEU A 241 -2.49 13.36 -0.21
C LEU A 241 -1.81 13.44 -1.58
N ARG A 242 -0.50 13.26 -1.59
CA ARG A 242 0.30 13.08 -2.79
C ARG A 242 0.39 11.59 -3.15
N ASP A 243 0.90 11.34 -4.35
CA ASP A 243 1.09 10.02 -4.94
C ASP A 243 1.87 9.04 -4.04
N GLU A 244 2.72 9.54 -3.14
CA GLU A 244 3.50 8.70 -2.23
C GLU A 244 2.60 7.85 -1.31
N ASN A 245 1.38 8.31 -1.00
CA ASN A 245 0.44 7.62 -0.13
C ASN A 245 -0.58 6.73 -0.86
N TYR A 246 -0.59 6.74 -2.19
CA TYR A 246 -1.56 5.98 -2.98
C TYR A 246 -0.96 4.65 -3.44
N TRP A 247 -1.77 3.60 -3.29
CA TRP A 247 -1.39 2.23 -3.57
C TRP A 247 -2.47 1.52 -4.38
N THR A 248 -2.05 0.51 -5.14
CA THR A 248 -2.93 -0.39 -5.89
C THR A 248 -2.46 -1.82 -5.70
N PHE A 249 -3.40 -2.73 -5.43
CA PHE A 249 -3.13 -4.15 -5.44
C PHE A 249 -3.12 -4.65 -6.89
N VAL A 250 -2.10 -5.41 -7.26
CA VAL A 250 -1.94 -5.96 -8.61
C VAL A 250 -2.07 -7.47 -8.53
N GLN A 251 -3.15 -7.98 -9.14
CA GLN A 251 -3.40 -9.39 -9.35
C GLN A 251 -2.87 -9.83 -10.73
N GLY A 252 -2.76 -11.13 -10.96
CA GLY A 252 -2.29 -11.67 -12.22
C GLY A 252 -3.20 -11.25 -13.36
N GLY A 253 -2.64 -10.94 -14.53
CA GLY A 253 -3.45 -10.73 -15.73
C GLY A 253 -4.08 -12.06 -16.14
N GLY A 254 -5.39 -12.22 -15.90
CA GLY A 254 -6.15 -13.19 -16.67
C GLY A 254 -6.10 -12.71 -18.11
N ASN A 255 -5.63 -13.55 -19.03
CA ASN A 255 -5.80 -13.34 -20.47
C ASN A 255 -7.32 -13.32 -20.74
N ARG A 256 -7.97 -12.18 -20.51
CA ARG A 256 -9.13 -11.81 -21.30
C ARG A 256 -8.52 -11.36 -22.60
N ASP A 257 -8.15 -12.34 -23.42
CA ASP A 257 -7.97 -12.12 -24.83
C ASP A 257 -9.27 -11.47 -25.29
N ASP A 258 -9.23 -10.16 -25.52
CA ASP A 258 -10.23 -9.47 -26.32
C ASP A 258 -10.17 -10.14 -27.69
N GLU A 259 -10.94 -11.23 -27.84
CA GLU A 259 -11.22 -11.84 -29.10
C GLU A 259 -12.05 -10.81 -29.88
N GLU A 260 -11.30 -9.95 -30.56
CA GLU A 260 -11.74 -8.91 -31.48
C GLU A 260 -12.59 -9.59 -32.55
N THR A 261 -13.88 -9.75 -32.23
CA THR A 261 -14.86 -10.30 -33.15
C THR A 261 -15.04 -9.26 -34.23
N GLY A 262 -14.38 -9.49 -35.36
CA GLY A 262 -14.52 -8.71 -36.57
C GLY A 262 -15.98 -8.62 -37.00
N GLY A 263 -16.65 -7.54 -36.58
CA GLY A 263 -18.00 -7.18 -36.96
C GLY A 263 -18.03 -5.70 -37.35
N ALA A 264 -18.11 -5.43 -38.65
CA ALA A 264 -18.20 -4.08 -39.21
C ALA A 264 -19.32 -3.23 -38.57
N PRO A 265 -19.16 -1.90 -38.46
CA PRO A 265 -20.07 -1.06 -37.70
C PRO A 265 -21.37 -0.81 -38.46
N ARG A 266 -22.50 -1.09 -37.82
CA ARG A 266 -23.79 -0.48 -38.18
C ARG A 266 -24.06 0.68 -37.23
N ALA A 267 -24.16 1.87 -37.81
CA ALA A 267 -24.52 3.09 -37.13
C ALA A 267 -25.98 3.04 -36.62
N SER A 268 -26.18 3.35 -35.35
CA SER A 268 -27.41 3.99 -34.87
C SER A 268 -27.10 4.76 -33.60
N ALA A 269 -27.52 6.03 -33.60
CA ALA A 269 -27.44 6.97 -32.50
C ALA A 269 -28.39 6.57 -31.35
N ASP A 270 -27.96 6.78 -30.11
CA ASP A 270 -28.65 7.60 -29.11
C ASP A 270 -28.03 7.42 -27.71
N GLY A 271 -27.94 8.51 -26.96
CA GLY A 271 -28.19 8.48 -25.51
C GLY A 271 -26.99 8.38 -24.54
N VAL A 272 -26.37 9.54 -24.26
CA VAL A 272 -26.00 10.06 -22.91
C VAL A 272 -25.61 9.04 -21.81
N SER A 273 -24.33 8.99 -21.43
CA SER A 273 -23.90 9.25 -20.05
C SER A 273 -22.38 9.41 -19.93
N ALA A 274 -21.96 10.01 -18.83
CA ALA A 274 -20.66 10.61 -18.56
C ALA A 274 -19.46 9.65 -18.55
N GLU A 275 -18.31 10.13 -19.02
CA GLU A 275 -17.01 9.53 -18.75
C GLU A 275 -15.99 10.64 -18.43
N LEU A 276 -15.54 10.66 -17.17
CA LEU A 276 -14.41 11.44 -16.71
C LEU A 276 -13.20 10.49 -16.73
N ALA A 277 -12.73 10.20 -17.95
CA ALA A 277 -11.47 9.53 -18.22
C ALA A 277 -10.59 10.49 -19.02
N VAL A 278 -9.59 11.07 -18.36
CA VAL A 278 -8.43 11.71 -19.01
C VAL A 278 -7.22 11.29 -18.18
N VAL A 279 -6.60 10.16 -18.53
CA VAL A 279 -5.47 10.03 -19.47
C VAL A 279 -4.15 10.51 -18.85
N VAL A 280 -3.35 9.56 -18.36
CA VAL A 280 -1.88 9.67 -18.35
C VAL A 280 -1.40 9.01 -19.63
N LYS A 281 -1.24 9.81 -20.69
CA LYS A 281 -0.49 9.42 -21.89
C LYS A 281 0.73 10.30 -22.00
N THR A 282 1.87 9.64 -21.95
CA THR A 282 3.22 10.14 -22.21
C THR A 282 3.31 10.94 -23.50
N MET A 283 3.96 12.10 -23.45
CA MET A 283 4.52 12.79 -24.61
C MET A 283 5.93 13.26 -24.24
N SER A 284 6.90 12.68 -24.94
CA SER A 284 8.25 13.21 -25.05
C SER A 284 8.26 14.39 -26.02
N GLY A 285 9.16 15.35 -25.77
CA GLY A 285 9.71 16.23 -26.81
C GLY A 285 9.13 17.64 -26.91
N GLY A 286 10.04 18.62 -26.98
CA GLY A 286 9.82 19.88 -27.70
C GLY A 286 9.52 21.10 -26.84
N GLY A 287 10.51 21.98 -26.70
CA GLY A 287 10.39 23.23 -25.96
C GLY A 287 9.44 24.27 -26.58
N GLY A 288 8.92 25.13 -25.72
CA GLY A 288 8.15 26.32 -26.09
C GLY A 288 7.64 27.02 -24.83
N LYS A 289 7.93 28.31 -24.69
CA LYS A 289 7.65 29.17 -23.52
C LYS A 289 6.14 29.22 -23.16
N PRO A 290 5.76 29.43 -21.89
CA PRO A 290 4.35 29.51 -21.52
C PRO A 290 3.74 30.86 -21.90
N PHE A 291 2.60 30.81 -22.57
CA PHE A 291 1.68 31.93 -22.75
C PHE A 291 0.68 31.95 -21.59
N VAL A 292 0.50 33.12 -21.00
CA VAL A 292 -0.49 33.43 -19.96
C VAL A 292 -1.86 33.56 -20.64
N CYS A 293 -2.90 32.95 -20.09
CA CYS A 293 -4.27 33.43 -20.31
C CYS A 293 -5.17 33.18 -19.10
N ALA A 294 -5.76 34.26 -18.63
CA ALA A 294 -6.72 34.34 -17.54
C ALA A 294 -8.15 34.14 -18.05
N LEU A 295 -8.99 33.44 -17.29
CA LEU A 295 -10.45 33.49 -17.38
C LEU A 295 -10.97 33.34 -15.93
N SER A 296 -11.35 34.44 -15.28
CA SER A 296 -12.66 35.09 -15.29
C SER A 296 -13.72 34.35 -14.46
N SER A 297 -13.96 34.95 -13.29
CA SER A 297 -15.02 34.75 -12.31
C SER A 297 -16.45 34.80 -12.86
N LEU A 298 -17.36 33.99 -12.30
CA LEU A 298 -18.79 34.32 -12.10
C LEU A 298 -19.35 33.53 -10.88
N PRO A 299 -20.49 33.96 -10.28
CA PRO A 299 -20.67 34.01 -8.83
C PRO A 299 -21.56 32.89 -8.25
N THR A 300 -21.30 32.47 -7.02
CA THR A 300 -22.20 31.59 -6.27
C THR A 300 -23.04 32.36 -5.24
N ARG A 301 -24.33 32.03 -5.30
CA ARG A 301 -25.49 32.67 -4.71
C ARG A 301 -25.62 32.26 -3.23
N ARG A 302 -25.65 33.24 -2.32
CA ARG A 302 -25.96 33.06 -0.89
C ARG A 302 -27.38 32.53 -0.69
N SER A 303 -27.54 31.39 -0.03
CA SER A 303 -28.80 31.02 0.64
C SER A 303 -28.62 31.08 2.16
N LYS A 304 -29.59 31.71 2.82
CA LYS A 304 -29.64 31.96 4.27
C LYS A 304 -30.18 30.72 4.97
N ARG A 305 -29.51 30.25 6.04
CA ARG A 305 -30.07 29.29 7.01
C ARG A 305 -30.93 30.04 8.05
N PRO A 306 -32.08 29.50 8.47
CA PRO A 306 -32.79 30.00 9.65
C PRO A 306 -32.17 29.48 10.95
N LYS A 307 -32.25 30.32 11.99
CA LYS A 307 -31.88 30.03 13.38
C LYS A 307 -32.99 29.24 14.06
N THR A 308 -32.64 28.21 14.83
CA THR A 308 -33.50 27.65 15.89
C THR A 308 -32.67 27.37 17.14
N GLU A 309 -33.31 27.64 18.27
CA GLU A 309 -32.79 27.86 19.63
C GLU A 309 -32.38 26.59 20.41
N PRO A 310 -31.66 26.74 21.54
CA PRO A 310 -31.09 25.63 22.30
C PRO A 310 -32.11 24.96 23.24
N TRP A 311 -32.03 23.64 23.34
CA TRP A 311 -32.70 22.85 24.37
C TRP A 311 -31.79 22.63 25.58
N VAL A 312 -32.31 22.95 26.77
CA VAL A 312 -31.71 22.71 28.10
C VAL A 312 -32.68 21.80 28.86
N GLY A 313 -32.19 20.67 29.39
CA GLY A 313 -32.97 19.81 30.28
C GLY A 313 -32.15 18.64 30.85
N PRO A 314 -32.12 18.42 32.18
CA PRO A 314 -31.15 17.54 32.84
C PRO A 314 -31.68 16.12 33.10
N CYS A 315 -30.82 15.10 33.00
CA CYS A 315 -31.06 13.78 33.58
C CYS A 315 -30.28 13.62 34.88
N LYS A 316 -31.03 13.47 35.98
CA LYS A 316 -30.53 13.02 37.28
C LYS A 316 -30.23 11.52 37.22
N LEU A 317 -29.05 11.14 37.65
CA LEU A 317 -28.70 9.78 38.07
C LEU A 317 -28.88 9.68 39.59
N SER A 318 -29.66 8.72 40.04
CA SER A 318 -29.73 8.28 41.43
C SER A 318 -28.98 6.95 41.57
N PHE A 319 -28.21 6.86 42.65
CA PHE A 319 -27.51 5.66 43.14
C PHE A 319 -28.48 4.57 43.58
#